data_AF-A0A1H0AUL9-F1
#
_entry.id   AF-A0A1H0AUL9-F1
#
_cell.length_a   1.000
_cell.length_b   1.000
_cell.length_c   1.000
_cell.angle_alpha   90.00
_cell.angle_beta   90.00
_cell.angle_gamma   90.00
#
_symmetry.space_group_name_H-M   'P 1'
#
loop_
_entity.id
_entity.type
_entity.pdbx_description
1 polymer ?
#
loop_
_entity_poly.entity_id
_entity_poly.type
_entity_poly.pdbx_seq_one_letter_code
_entity_poly.pdbx_strand_id
1 'polypeptide(L)'
;MDRRSKPFAKLFNFQKYVGIFCIVIGTPIFLLDTNKGAEMLLLVGLFTLFTASQKLEDERSVNLKTSSLYISFILAYVFKILSSNLYSHHLFPIEMTAINHFMILVFSLSLVIYYFRFYSFR
;
A
#
# COMPACT_ATOMS: atom_id res chain seq x y z
N MET A 1 33.66 6.87 16.57
CA MET A 1 33.48 5.88 15.49
C MET A 1 32.51 4.82 15.99
N ASP A 2 31.21 5.06 15.80
CA ASP A 2 30.12 4.46 16.58
C ASP A 2 29.68 3.08 16.03
N ARG A 3 29.81 2.03 16.85
CA ARG A 3 29.42 0.64 16.55
C ARG A 3 27.93 0.35 16.83
N ARG A 4 27.13 1.31 17.31
CA ARG A 4 25.72 1.09 17.70
C ARG A 4 24.67 1.21 16.58
N SER A 5 25.06 1.50 15.34
CA SER A 5 24.11 1.71 14.22
C SER A 5 23.68 0.44 13.46
N LYS A 6 24.26 -0.72 13.78
CA LYS A 6 24.01 -1.97 13.05
C LYS A 6 22.72 -2.74 13.40
N PRO A 7 22.24 -2.82 14.66
CA PRO A 7 21.06 -3.62 14.98
C PRO A 7 19.76 -3.01 14.45
N PHE A 8 19.61 -1.69 14.55
CA PHE A 8 18.43 -0.97 14.07
C PHE A 8 18.24 -1.11 12.55
N ALA A 9 19.33 -1.05 11.79
CA ALA A 9 19.29 -1.27 10.34
C ALA A 9 18.74 -2.65 9.95
N LYS A 10 19.03 -3.67 10.78
CA LYS A 10 18.60 -5.05 10.56
C LYS A 10 17.11 -5.22 10.86
N LEU A 11 16.61 -4.55 11.90
CA LEU A 11 15.18 -4.48 12.25
C LEU A 11 14.34 -3.85 11.13
N PHE A 12 14.80 -2.75 10.52
CA PHE A 12 14.07 -2.11 9.42
C PHE A 12 14.00 -2.96 8.15
N ASN A 13 15.08 -3.68 7.83
CA ASN A 13 15.06 -4.62 6.71
C ASN A 13 14.10 -5.79 7.01
N PHE A 14 14.08 -6.29 8.24
CA PHE A 14 13.15 -7.33 8.65
C PHE A 14 11.69 -6.89 8.49
N GLN A 15 11.34 -5.67 8.88
CA GLN A 15 10.00 -5.11 8.70
C GLN A 15 9.55 -5.11 7.23
N LYS A 16 10.44 -4.78 6.29
CA LYS A 16 10.14 -4.85 4.84
C LYS A 16 9.81 -6.27 4.40
N TYR A 17 10.63 -7.25 4.82
CA TYR A 17 10.41 -8.65 4.46
C TYR A 17 9.10 -9.18 5.02
N VAL A 18 8.75 -8.80 6.26
CA VAL A 18 7.45 -9.13 6.86
C VAL A 18 6.30 -8.53 6.05
N GLY A 19 6.39 -7.24 5.68
CA GLY A 19 5.38 -6.59 4.85
C GLY A 19 5.19 -7.27 3.49
N ILE A 20 6.28 -7.57 2.79
CA ILE A 20 6.25 -8.28 1.50
C ILE A 20 5.65 -9.68 1.67
N PHE A 21 6.05 -10.41 2.71
CA PHE A 21 5.52 -11.75 2.99
C PHE A 21 4.00 -11.73 3.23
N CYS A 22 3.52 -10.78 4.03
CA CYS A 22 2.08 -10.59 4.25
C CYS A 22 1.32 -10.24 2.97
N ILE A 23 1.91 -9.45 2.07
CA ILE A 23 1.30 -9.15 0.75
C ILE A 23 1.27 -10.42 -0.11
N VAL A 24 2.39 -11.13 -0.23
CA VAL A 24 2.52 -12.34 -1.07
C VAL A 24 1.56 -13.44 -0.62
N ILE A 25 1.28 -13.57 0.67
CA ILE A 25 0.28 -14.52 1.19
C ILE A 25 -1.13 -13.94 1.15
N GLY A 26 -1.30 -12.65 1.46
CA GLY A 26 -2.60 -11.99 1.46
C GLY A 26 -3.24 -11.91 0.09
N THR A 27 -2.46 -11.66 -0.97
CA THR A 27 -2.97 -11.58 -2.36
C THR A 27 -3.65 -12.85 -2.86
N PRO A 28 -3.03 -14.05 -2.79
CA PRO A 28 -3.69 -15.28 -3.23
C PRO A 28 -4.89 -15.63 -2.35
N ILE A 29 -4.82 -15.39 -1.03
CA ILE A 29 -5.97 -15.63 -0.15
C ILE A 29 -7.14 -14.71 -0.53
N PHE A 30 -6.87 -13.42 -0.78
CA PHE A 30 -7.90 -12.46 -1.20
C PHE A 30 -8.55 -12.83 -2.55
N LEU A 31 -7.79 -13.44 -3.46
CA LEU A 31 -8.30 -13.90 -4.77
C LEU A 31 -9.08 -15.23 -4.68
N LEU A 32 -8.68 -16.12 -3.78
CA LEU A 32 -9.29 -17.45 -3.63
C LEU A 32 -10.48 -17.45 -2.68
N ASP A 33 -10.50 -16.54 -1.70
CA ASP A 33 -11.50 -16.53 -0.64
C ASP A 33 -11.83 -15.08 -0.25
N THR A 34 -13.05 -14.64 -0.53
CA THR A 34 -13.55 -13.27 -0.22
C THR A 34 -13.90 -13.15 1.27
N ASN A 35 -12.99 -13.62 2.12
CA ASN A 35 -13.17 -13.65 3.56
C ASN A 35 -12.59 -12.38 4.18
N LYS A 36 -13.32 -11.75 5.11
CA LYS A 36 -12.93 -10.46 5.73
C LYS A 36 -11.53 -10.48 6.38
N GLY A 37 -11.05 -11.66 6.78
CA GLY A 37 -9.70 -11.83 7.34
C GLY A 37 -8.57 -11.63 6.33
N ALA A 38 -8.80 -11.95 5.05
CA ALA A 38 -7.81 -11.78 3.98
C ALA A 38 -7.53 -10.30 3.72
N GLU A 39 -8.57 -9.47 3.75
CA GLU A 39 -8.46 -8.02 3.61
C GLU A 39 -7.57 -7.40 4.69
N MET A 40 -7.76 -7.82 5.95
CA MET A 40 -6.94 -7.32 7.06
C MET A 40 -5.47 -7.72 6.90
N LEU A 41 -5.19 -8.96 6.52
CA LEU A 41 -3.82 -9.44 6.33
C LEU A 41 -3.09 -8.65 5.24
N LEU A 42 -3.77 -8.42 4.12
CA LEU A 42 -3.24 -7.68 2.97
C LEU A 42 -3.03 -6.20 3.33
N LEU A 43 -3.97 -5.59 4.06
CA LEU A 43 -3.87 -4.22 4.54
C LEU A 43 -2.72 -4.04 5.54
N VAL A 44 -2.53 -4.98 6.48
CA VAL A 44 -1.39 -4.99 7.40
C VAL A 44 -0.07 -5.11 6.63
N GLY A 45 -0.01 -5.98 5.61
CA GLY A 45 1.18 -6.12 4.78
C GLY A 45 1.54 -4.84 4.03
N LEU A 46 0.55 -4.24 3.35
CA LEU A 46 0.68 -2.97 2.62
C LEU A 46 1.10 -1.82 3.54
N PHE A 47 0.44 -1.68 4.70
CA PHE A 47 0.75 -0.64 5.67
C PHE A 47 2.16 -0.81 6.26
N THR A 48 2.53 -2.05 6.60
CA THR A 48 3.86 -2.38 7.13
C THR A 48 4.95 -2.07 6.11
N LEU A 49 4.71 -2.37 4.82
CA LEU A 49 5.65 -2.05 3.75
C LEU A 49 5.74 -0.55 3.48
N PHE A 50 4.61 0.16 3.51
CA PHE A 50 4.56 1.61 3.32
C PHE A 50 5.32 2.36 4.42
N THR A 51 5.11 1.96 5.68
CA THR A 51 5.77 2.54 6.86
C THR A 51 7.21 2.05 7.04
N ALA A 52 7.60 0.97 6.38
CA ALA A 52 8.96 0.47 6.48
C ALA A 52 9.96 1.56 6.05
N SER A 53 10.82 1.91 7.00
CA SER A 53 11.82 2.96 6.81
C SER A 53 12.84 2.50 5.78
N GLN A 54 12.99 3.24 4.68
CA GLN A 54 14.17 3.11 3.84
C GLN A 54 15.31 3.81 4.57
N LYS A 55 16.41 3.09 4.80
CA LYS A 55 17.65 3.68 5.27
C LYS A 55 18.16 4.58 4.14
N LEU A 56 18.45 5.85 4.44
CA LEU A 56 18.79 7.01 3.59
C LEU A 56 17.61 8.02 3.58
N GLU A 57 17.54 8.91 4.57
CA GLU A 57 18.19 10.24 4.55
C GLU A 57 17.64 11.10 3.40
N ASP A 58 16.46 11.69 3.63
CA ASP A 58 16.10 13.06 3.23
C ASP A 58 14.60 13.24 3.43
N GLU A 59 14.19 14.38 3.97
CA GLU A 59 12.81 14.87 3.99
C GLU A 59 12.11 14.69 2.63
N ARG A 60 12.89 14.72 1.54
CA ARG A 60 12.45 14.45 0.17
C ARG A 60 11.79 13.08 -0.02
N SER A 61 12.34 12.02 0.58
CA SER A 61 11.79 10.65 0.45
C SER A 61 10.44 10.52 1.16
N VAL A 62 10.31 11.15 2.33
CA VAL A 62 9.06 11.25 3.09
C VAL A 62 8.05 12.08 2.32
N ASN A 63 8.47 13.24 1.80
CA ASN A 63 7.60 14.10 1.00
C ASN A 63 7.11 13.40 -0.28
N LEU A 64 7.97 12.60 -0.94
CA LEU A 64 7.59 11.75 -2.06
C LEU A 64 6.57 10.68 -1.68
N LYS A 65 6.74 9.99 -0.54
CA LYS A 65 5.76 9.01 -0.04
C LYS A 65 4.41 9.69 0.24
N THR A 66 4.42 10.81 0.96
CA THR A 66 3.23 11.56 1.32
C THR A 66 2.50 12.09 0.08
N SER A 67 3.23 12.71 -0.87
CA SER A 67 2.67 13.15 -2.15
C SER A 67 2.07 11.99 -2.95
N SER A 68 2.75 10.84 -2.98
CA SER A 68 2.24 9.65 -3.68
C SER A 68 0.97 9.11 -3.01
N LEU A 69 0.88 9.14 -1.67
CA LEU A 69 -0.33 8.79 -0.93
C LEU A 69 -1.48 9.74 -1.26
N TYR A 70 -1.26 11.06 -1.29
CA TYR A 70 -2.29 12.03 -1.70
C TYR A 70 -2.81 11.77 -3.11
N ILE A 71 -1.91 11.58 -4.08
CA ILE A 71 -2.29 11.26 -5.47
C ILE A 71 -3.13 9.96 -5.51
N SER A 72 -2.69 8.95 -4.77
CA SER A 72 -3.38 7.66 -4.68
C SER A 72 -4.76 7.79 -4.06
N PHE A 73 -4.90 8.64 -3.05
CA PHE A 73 -6.18 8.90 -2.40
C PHE A 73 -7.17 9.55 -3.37
N ILE A 74 -6.72 10.54 -4.14
CA ILE A 74 -7.53 11.20 -5.16
C ILE A 74 -7.95 10.20 -6.24
N LEU A 75 -7.01 9.43 -6.78
CA LEU A 75 -7.29 8.43 -7.82
C LEU A 75 -8.22 7.32 -7.31
N ALA A 76 -8.00 6.82 -6.11
CA ALA A 76 -8.86 5.82 -5.47
C ALA A 76 -10.27 6.37 -5.25
N TYR A 77 -10.39 7.64 -4.86
CA TYR A 77 -11.68 8.28 -4.64
C TYR A 77 -12.43 8.51 -5.94
N VAL A 78 -11.75 8.95 -7.00
CA VAL A 78 -12.33 9.03 -8.35
C VAL A 78 -12.81 7.65 -8.81
N PHE A 79 -12.00 6.61 -8.61
CA PHE A 79 -12.36 5.24 -8.92
C PHE A 79 -13.56 4.75 -8.11
N LYS A 80 -13.65 5.09 -6.82
CA LYS A 80 -14.80 4.79 -5.97
C LYS A 80 -16.08 5.44 -6.49
N ILE A 81 -16.03 6.72 -6.87
CA ILE A 81 -17.19 7.44 -7.43
C ILE A 81 -17.61 6.80 -8.75
N LEU A 82 -16.66 6.50 -9.64
CA LEU A 82 -16.94 5.82 -10.90
C LEU A 82 -17.60 4.46 -10.65
N SER A 83 -17.02 3.62 -9.78
CA SER A 83 -17.58 2.31 -9.42
C SER A 83 -19.00 2.43 -8.86
N SER A 84 -19.25 3.39 -7.95
CA SER A 84 -20.59 3.63 -7.39
C SER A 84 -21.60 4.09 -8.45
N ASN A 85 -21.16 4.91 -9.41
CA ASN A 85 -22.00 5.36 -10.52
C ASN A 85 -22.31 4.20 -11.49
N LEU A 86 -21.30 3.40 -11.87
CA LEU A 86 -21.51 2.21 -12.71
C LEU A 86 -22.39 1.14 -12.05
N TYR A 87 -22.31 0.99 -10.72
CA TYR A 87 -23.20 0.12 -9.95
C TYR A 87 -24.65 0.61 -10.00
N SER A 88 -24.85 1.93 -9.86
CA SER A 88 -26.17 2.57 -9.97
C SER A 88 -26.80 2.36 -11.37
N HIS A 89 -25.99 2.24 -12.42
CA HIS A 89 -26.42 1.93 -13.77
C HIS A 89 -26.51 0.42 -14.08
N HIS A 90 -26.34 -0.46 -13.09
CA HIS A 90 -26.35 -1.93 -13.22
C HIS A 90 -25.34 -2.50 -14.22
N LEU A 91 -24.31 -1.73 -14.57
CA LEU A 91 -23.27 -2.16 -15.51
C LEU A 91 -22.18 -2.99 -14.81
N PHE A 92 -22.04 -2.86 -13.49
CA PHE A 92 -21.10 -3.61 -12.67
C PHE A 92 -21.75 -4.06 -11.36
N PRO A 93 -21.62 -5.34 -10.96
CA PRO A 93 -22.19 -5.84 -9.71
C PRO A 93 -21.32 -5.57 -8.47
N ILE A 94 -20.15 -4.93 -8.63
CA ILE A 94 -19.16 -4.75 -7.56
C ILE A 94 -19.25 -3.32 -7.04
N GLU A 95 -19.84 -3.16 -5.86
CA GLU A 95 -19.85 -1.92 -5.11
C GLU A 95 -18.63 -1.89 -4.18
N MET A 96 -17.75 -0.88 -4.31
CA MET A 96 -16.66 -0.65 -3.35
C MET A 96 -17.21 -0.04 -2.03
N THR A 97 -18.02 -0.80 -1.30
CA THR A 97 -18.62 -0.40 -0.02
C THR A 97 -17.69 -0.61 1.15
N ALA A 98 -16.81 -1.61 1.08
CA ALA A 98 -15.90 -1.95 2.16
C ALA A 98 -14.70 -0.97 2.23
N ILE A 99 -14.58 -0.28 3.37
CA ILE A 99 -13.47 0.64 3.67
C ILE A 99 -12.11 -0.03 3.48
N ASN A 100 -11.99 -1.31 3.83
CA ASN A 100 -10.75 -2.08 3.66
C ASN A 100 -10.34 -2.19 2.19
N HIS A 101 -11.27 -2.44 1.28
CA HIS A 101 -10.98 -2.52 -0.16
C HIS A 101 -10.48 -1.19 -0.70
N PHE A 102 -11.09 -0.08 -0.26
CA PHE A 102 -10.64 1.26 -0.59
C PHE A 102 -9.21 1.51 -0.09
N MET A 103 -8.92 1.19 1.17
CA MET A 103 -7.59 1.38 1.75
C MET A 103 -6.53 0.49 1.10
N ILE A 104 -6.86 -0.76 0.78
CA ILE A 104 -5.97 -1.67 0.02
C ILE A 104 -5.62 -1.03 -1.33
N LEU A 105 -6.61 -0.49 -2.05
CA LEU A 105 -6.37 0.17 -3.32
C LEU A 105 -5.48 1.41 -3.15
N VAL A 106 -5.75 2.26 -2.15
CA VAL A 106 -4.94 3.46 -1.86
C VAL A 106 -3.49 3.10 -1.56
N PHE A 107 -3.24 2.16 -0.64
CA PHE A 107 -1.87 1.80 -0.27
C PHE A 107 -1.13 1.09 -1.39
N SER A 108 -1.82 0.23 -2.14
CA SER A 108 -1.25 -0.43 -3.32
C SER A 108 -0.84 0.60 -4.38
N LEU A 109 -1.75 1.52 -4.75
CA LEU A 109 -1.44 2.60 -5.70
C LEU A 109 -0.31 3.49 -5.20
N SER A 110 -0.31 3.81 -3.90
CA SER A 110 0.69 4.67 -3.28
C SER A 110 2.08 4.07 -3.36
N LEU A 111 2.20 2.77 -3.08
CA LEU A 111 3.47 2.05 -3.24
C LEU A 111 3.89 2.00 -4.71
N VAL A 112 2.97 1.70 -5.63
CA VAL A 112 3.28 1.67 -7.07
C VAL A 112 3.78 3.03 -7.55
N ILE A 113 3.07 4.12 -7.25
CA ILE A 113 3.45 5.48 -7.63
C ILE A 113 4.77 5.88 -6.97
N TYR A 114 4.95 5.55 -5.69
CA TYR A 114 6.17 5.83 -4.96
C TYR A 114 7.38 5.14 -5.60
N TYR A 115 7.31 3.83 -5.86
CA TYR A 115 8.40 3.09 -6.48
C TYR A 115 8.63 3.50 -7.93
N PHE A 116 7.56 3.78 -8.68
CA PHE A 116 7.66 4.29 -10.05
C PHE A 116 8.41 5.62 -10.10
N ARG A 117 8.03 6.59 -9.26
CA ARG A 117 8.71 7.90 -9.19
C ARG A 117 10.13 7.76 -8.64
N PHE A 118 10.34 6.90 -7.64
CA PHE A 118 11.66 6.68 -7.07
C PHE A 118 12.63 6.06 -8.09
N TYR A 119 12.18 5.13 -8.92
CA TYR A 119 13.01 4.49 -9.94
C TYR A 119 13.20 5.39 -11.18
N SER A 120 12.16 6.11 -11.61
CA SER A 120 12.25 6.98 -12.79
C SER A 120 13.08 8.25 -12.55
N PHE A 121 13.26 8.69 -11.30
CA PHE A 121 14.01 9.89 -10.94
C PHE A 121 15.44 9.59 -10.44
N ARG A 122 15.92 8.35 -10.66
CA ARG A 122 17.28 7.90 -10.38
C ARG A 122 18.14 7.97 -11.63
#